data_AF-A0A6L7RXD3-F1
#
_entry.id   AF-A0A6L7RXD3-F1
#
_cell.length_a   1.000
_cell.length_b   1.000
_cell.length_c   1.000
_cell.angle_alpha   90.00
_cell.angle_beta   90.00
_cell.angle_gamma   90.00
#
_symmetry.space_group_name_H-M   'P 1'
#
loop_
_entity.id
_entity.type
_entity.pdbx_description
1 polymer ?
#
loop_
_entity_poly.entity_id
_entity_poly.type
_entity_poly.pdbx_seq_one_letter_code
_entity_poly.pdbx_strand_id
1 'polypeptide(L)'
;MSDPKITKMEVIEFEYYVENMEGSGRIQLPGYAPGTNIRNTARMVVIHTDAGVTGEYVGGSATEHSAIGLFANAVIGESAFARERIYNDAKQATRQHARMGMSQVDMALWDLAGKLLDQPIYRLLGEQRRSFPAYASTYIGDDYPGGLNSPEAYA
;
A
#
# COMPACT_ATOMS: atom_id res chain seq x y z
N MET A 1 -20.01 1.22 24.76
CA MET A 1 -18.59 1.61 24.88
C MET A 1 -18.33 2.72 23.88
N SER A 2 -17.34 3.58 24.09
CA SER A 2 -16.86 4.49 23.04
C SER A 2 -16.10 3.70 21.98
N ASP A 3 -16.18 4.13 20.73
CA ASP A 3 -15.32 3.60 19.66
C ASP A 3 -13.83 3.81 20.02
N PRO A 4 -12.93 2.87 19.65
CA PRO A 4 -11.49 3.09 19.71
C PRO A 4 -11.08 4.36 18.97
N LYS A 5 -10.24 5.17 19.60
CA LYS A 5 -9.73 6.43 19.06
C LYS A 5 -8.33 6.28 18.52
N ILE A 6 -8.08 6.90 17.37
CA ILE A 6 -6.75 6.93 16.76
C ILE A 6 -5.85 7.86 17.59
N THR A 7 -4.75 7.33 18.11
CA THR A 7 -3.84 8.03 19.02
C THR A 7 -2.56 8.51 18.34
N LYS A 8 -2.12 7.83 17.28
CA LYS A 8 -0.86 8.08 16.58
C LYS A 8 -0.94 7.56 15.15
N MET A 9 -0.25 8.22 14.22
CA MET A 9 0.02 7.72 12.88
C MET A 9 1.51 7.87 12.58
N GLU A 10 2.12 6.84 11.99
CA GLU A 10 3.53 6.80 11.64
C GLU A 10 3.72 6.40 10.17
N VAL A 11 4.78 6.92 9.56
CA VAL A 11 5.31 6.42 8.29
C VAL A 11 6.68 5.83 8.58
N ILE A 12 6.82 4.52 8.40
CA ILE A 12 8.07 3.79 8.57
C ILE A 12 8.67 3.54 7.18
N GLU A 13 9.88 4.03 6.95
CA GLU A 13 10.66 3.77 5.74
C GLU A 13 11.67 2.66 6.01
N PHE A 14 11.79 1.68 5.12
CA PHE A 14 12.72 0.57 5.26
C PHE A 14 13.29 0.12 3.91
N GLU A 15 14.50 -0.45 3.95
CA GLU A 15 15.15 -1.02 2.78
C GLU A 15 14.86 -2.52 2.67
N TYR A 16 14.73 -3.01 1.44
CA TYR A 16 14.62 -4.44 1.13
C TYR A 16 15.38 -4.75 -0.16
N TYR A 17 15.64 -6.02 -0.40
CA TYR A 17 16.45 -6.51 -1.50
C TYR A 17 15.60 -7.33 -2.46
N VAL A 18 15.77 -7.12 -3.76
CA VAL A 18 15.08 -7.88 -4.82
C VAL A 18 16.12 -8.49 -5.73
N GLU A 19 16.12 -9.82 -5.78
CA GLU A 19 16.99 -10.60 -6.65
C GLU A 19 16.47 -10.63 -8.09
N ASN A 20 17.40 -10.71 -9.04
CA ASN A 20 17.14 -10.91 -10.47
C ASN A 20 16.29 -9.80 -11.14
N MET A 21 16.41 -8.55 -10.67
CA MET A 21 15.64 -7.40 -11.14
C MET A 21 16.55 -6.20 -11.48
N GLU A 22 16.16 -5.40 -12.46
CA GLU A 22 16.74 -4.08 -12.72
C GLU A 22 15.68 -3.04 -13.11
N GLY A 23 16.09 -1.77 -13.16
CA GLY A 23 15.32 -0.70 -13.78
C GLY A 23 15.63 -0.62 -15.28
N SER A 24 14.69 -1.07 -16.12
CA SER A 24 14.85 -1.12 -17.56
C SER A 24 14.20 0.06 -18.29
N GLY A 25 14.82 0.47 -19.40
CA GLY A 25 14.41 1.59 -20.23
C GLY A 25 14.57 2.97 -19.58
N ARG A 26 14.12 4.01 -20.32
CA ARG A 26 14.28 5.43 -19.93
C ARG A 26 13.54 5.83 -18.64
N ILE A 27 12.51 5.07 -18.28
CA ILE A 27 11.65 5.33 -17.11
C ILE A 27 11.83 4.29 -16.00
N GLN A 28 12.85 3.42 -16.10
CA GLN A 28 13.26 2.48 -15.06
C GLN A 28 12.11 1.57 -14.59
N LEU A 29 11.41 0.92 -15.53
CA LEU A 29 10.39 -0.08 -15.21
C LEU A 29 11.05 -1.35 -14.66
N PRO A 30 10.38 -2.11 -13.77
CA PRO A 30 10.88 -3.41 -13.33
C PRO A 30 11.09 -4.37 -14.53
N GLY A 31 12.35 -4.70 -14.80
CA GLY A 31 12.77 -5.72 -15.77
C GLY A 31 13.49 -6.86 -15.06
N TYR A 32 13.53 -8.03 -15.71
CA TYR A 32 14.35 -9.15 -15.27
C TYR A 32 15.83 -8.89 -15.58
N ALA A 33 16.72 -9.24 -14.64
CA ALA A 33 18.17 -9.18 -14.85
C ALA A 33 18.87 -10.26 -14.01
N PRO A 34 19.29 -11.40 -14.58
CA PRO A 34 19.81 -12.54 -13.83
C PRO A 34 21.07 -12.20 -13.03
N GLY A 35 21.10 -12.62 -11.76
CA GLY A 35 22.25 -12.44 -10.87
C GLY A 35 22.41 -11.03 -10.28
N THR A 36 21.51 -10.09 -10.58
CA THR A 36 21.47 -8.82 -9.85
C THR A 36 20.82 -8.97 -8.47
N ASN A 37 21.12 -8.04 -7.58
CA ASN A 37 20.39 -7.84 -6.35
C ASN A 37 20.24 -6.33 -6.11
N ILE A 38 19.03 -5.80 -6.34
CA ILE A 38 18.76 -4.36 -6.20
C ILE A 38 18.21 -4.04 -4.81
N ARG A 39 18.68 -2.93 -4.26
CA ARG A 39 18.21 -2.40 -2.99
C ARG A 39 17.08 -1.40 -3.24
N ASN A 40 15.88 -1.77 -2.84
CA ASN A 40 14.68 -0.95 -2.94
C ASN A 40 14.30 -0.36 -1.57
N THR A 41 13.54 0.73 -1.60
CA THR A 41 12.97 1.37 -0.41
C THR A 41 11.46 1.21 -0.42
N ALA A 42 10.89 0.65 0.65
CA ALA A 42 9.46 0.57 0.88
C ALA A 42 9.05 1.51 2.03
N ARG A 43 7.75 1.82 2.09
CA ARG A 43 7.15 2.62 3.16
C ARG A 43 5.89 1.94 3.68
N MET A 44 5.70 2.03 4.99
CA MET A 44 4.55 1.50 5.71
C MET A 44 3.85 2.63 6.47
N VAL A 45 2.53 2.74 6.34
CA VAL A 45 1.70 3.52 7.27
C VAL A 45 1.30 2.62 8.43
N VAL A 46 1.41 3.12 9.66
CA VAL A 46 0.94 2.46 10.89
C VAL A 46 0.01 3.41 11.63
N ILE A 47 -1.19 2.97 11.95
CA ILE A 47 -2.20 3.74 12.69
C ILE A 47 -2.45 3.03 14.02
N HIS A 48 -2.26 3.73 15.13
CA HIS A 48 -2.41 3.20 16.50
C HIS A 48 -3.73 3.67 17.12
N THR A 49 -4.31 2.84 18.00
CA THR A 49 -5.51 3.19 18.78
C THR A 49 -5.30 3.15 20.29
N ASP A 50 -6.18 3.80 21.03
CA ASP A 50 -6.28 3.70 22.50
C ASP A 50 -6.67 2.30 23.00
N ALA A 51 -7.29 1.48 22.14
CA ALA A 51 -7.56 0.06 22.38
C ALA A 51 -6.31 -0.84 22.25
N GLY A 52 -5.15 -0.28 21.91
CA GLY A 52 -3.91 -1.04 21.75
C GLY A 52 -3.82 -1.87 20.47
N VAL A 53 -4.75 -1.66 19.52
CA VAL A 53 -4.75 -2.32 18.20
C VAL A 53 -4.20 -1.36 17.15
N THR A 54 -3.37 -1.88 16.25
CA THR A 54 -2.84 -1.16 15.09
C THR A 54 -3.51 -1.60 13.80
N GLY A 55 -3.45 -0.73 12.78
CA GLY A 55 -3.61 -1.13 11.39
C GLY A 55 -2.46 -0.62 10.54
N GLU A 56 -2.07 -1.42 9.55
CA GLU A 56 -0.82 -1.30 8.83
C GLU A 56 -1.02 -1.47 7.32
N TYR A 57 -0.29 -0.71 6.52
CA TYR A 57 -0.24 -0.90 5.07
C TYR A 57 1.13 -0.57 4.50
N VAL A 58 1.72 -1.51 3.75
CA VAL A 58 2.94 -1.32 2.97
C VAL A 58 2.57 -1.03 1.52
N GLY A 59 3.03 0.09 0.96
CA GLY A 59 2.82 0.42 -0.45
C GLY A 59 2.84 1.92 -0.74
N GLY A 60 2.81 2.26 -2.02
CA GLY A 60 2.91 3.64 -2.51
C GLY A 60 4.34 4.15 -2.66
N SER A 61 4.48 5.20 -3.45
CA SER A 61 5.72 5.92 -3.76
C SER A 61 6.06 6.98 -2.70
N ALA A 62 7.33 7.43 -2.67
CA ALA A 62 7.74 8.57 -1.84
C ALA A 62 6.88 9.82 -2.09
N THR A 63 6.53 10.07 -3.35
CA THR A 63 5.67 11.18 -3.79
C THR A 63 4.27 11.09 -3.18
N GLU A 64 3.66 9.90 -3.16
CA GLU A 64 2.35 9.72 -2.52
C GLU A 64 2.40 9.98 -1.02
N HIS A 65 3.38 9.41 -0.32
CA HIS A 65 3.53 9.56 1.13
C HIS A 65 3.76 11.02 1.55
N SER A 66 4.39 11.84 0.69
CA SER A 66 4.65 13.26 0.96
C SER A 66 3.39 14.10 1.23
N ALA A 67 2.23 13.67 0.71
CA ALA A 67 0.96 14.38 0.87
C ALA A 67 0.20 14.03 2.17
N ILE A 68 0.60 12.96 2.89
CA ILE A 68 -0.11 12.49 4.10
C ILE A 68 -0.19 13.57 5.18
N GLY A 69 0.87 14.38 5.32
CA GLY A 69 0.92 15.49 6.28
C GLY A 69 -0.17 16.56 6.10
N LEU A 70 -0.80 16.65 4.93
CA LEU A 70 -1.88 17.61 4.65
C LEU A 70 -3.18 17.30 5.39
N PHE A 71 -3.39 16.04 5.80
CA PHE A 71 -4.62 15.60 6.46
C PHE A 71 -4.39 14.76 7.73
N ALA A 72 -3.15 14.42 8.07
CA ALA A 72 -2.80 13.64 9.27
C ALA A 72 -3.47 14.14 10.57
N ASN A 73 -3.57 15.47 10.75
CA ASN A 73 -4.21 16.08 11.93
C ASN A 73 -5.73 15.79 12.02
N ALA A 74 -6.41 15.52 10.91
CA ALA A 74 -7.83 15.13 10.89
C ALA A 74 -8.03 13.62 11.21
N VAL A 75 -6.95 12.83 11.20
CA VAL A 75 -6.99 11.39 11.53
C VAL A 75 -6.86 11.18 13.04
N ILE A 76 -6.05 11.97 13.74
CA ILE A 76 -5.80 11.81 15.19
C ILE A 76 -7.02 12.25 16.01
N GLY A 77 -7.43 11.42 16.97
CA GLY A 77 -8.62 11.64 17.82
C GLY A 77 -9.94 11.19 17.19
N GLU A 78 -9.96 10.86 15.90
CA GLU A 78 -11.14 10.29 15.25
C GLU A 78 -11.39 8.83 15.66
N SER A 79 -12.63 8.38 15.46
CA SER A 79 -12.97 6.95 15.64
C SER A 79 -12.25 6.11 14.59
N ALA A 80 -11.72 4.94 14.98
CA ALA A 80 -11.17 3.94 14.07
C ALA A 80 -12.20 3.45 13.02
N PHE A 81 -13.50 3.64 13.28
CA PHE A 81 -14.57 3.32 12.34
C PHE A 81 -15.00 4.50 11.45
N ALA A 82 -14.50 5.71 11.67
CA ALA A 82 -14.86 6.93 10.92
C ALA A 82 -14.20 7.04 9.52
N ARG A 83 -13.96 5.91 8.84
CA ARG A 83 -13.22 5.84 7.56
C ARG A 83 -13.75 6.79 6.49
N GLU A 84 -15.06 6.84 6.28
CA GLU A 84 -15.68 7.72 5.28
C GLU A 84 -15.49 9.23 5.60
N ARG A 85 -15.43 9.61 6.88
CA ARG A 85 -15.10 10.99 7.27
C ARG A 85 -13.66 11.31 6.90
N ILE A 86 -12.73 10.48 7.39
CA ILE A 86 -11.29 10.63 7.15
C ILE A 86 -10.99 10.68 5.65
N TYR A 87 -11.65 9.81 4.87
CA TYR A 87 -11.54 9.79 3.40
C TYR A 87 -11.99 11.11 2.77
N ASN A 88 -13.13 11.68 3.19
CA ASN A 88 -13.62 12.93 2.61
C ASN A 88 -12.78 14.15 3.03
N ASP A 89 -12.28 14.18 4.26
CA ASP A 89 -11.36 15.24 4.72
C ASP A 89 -10.03 15.17 3.96
N ALA A 90 -9.45 13.97 3.82
CA ALA A 90 -8.24 13.73 3.05
C ALA A 90 -8.43 14.09 1.56
N LYS A 91 -9.57 13.72 0.96
CA LYS A 91 -9.97 14.07 -0.42
C LYS A 91 -10.02 15.57 -0.67
N GLN A 92 -10.47 16.34 0.32
CA GLN A 92 -10.55 17.79 0.23
C GLN A 92 -9.16 18.44 0.41
N ALA A 93 -8.38 17.98 1.39
CA ALA A 93 -7.01 18.46 1.64
C ALA A 93 -6.07 18.20 0.45
N THR A 94 -6.16 17.00 -0.15
CA THR A 94 -5.28 16.55 -1.24
C THR A 94 -5.82 16.88 -2.65
N ARG A 95 -6.87 17.71 -2.76
CA ARG A 95 -7.55 18.02 -4.04
C ARG A 95 -6.64 18.63 -5.12
N GLN A 96 -5.57 19.33 -4.71
CA GLN A 96 -4.54 19.91 -5.60
C GLN A 96 -3.27 19.04 -5.71
N HIS A 97 -3.22 17.93 -4.98
CA HIS A 97 -2.09 17.02 -4.87
C HIS A 97 -2.47 15.63 -5.43
N ALA A 98 -3.28 15.62 -6.50
CA ALA A 98 -3.73 14.41 -7.20
C ALA A 98 -4.35 13.30 -6.31
N ARG A 99 -4.84 13.62 -5.11
CA ARG A 99 -5.32 12.65 -4.09
C ARG A 99 -4.25 11.68 -3.57
N MET A 100 -2.99 12.09 -3.65
CA MET A 100 -1.83 11.37 -3.10
C MET A 100 -1.93 11.16 -1.59
N GLY A 101 -1.38 10.04 -1.10
CA GLY A 101 -1.31 9.71 0.32
C GLY A 101 -2.59 9.13 0.92
N MET A 102 -3.74 9.31 0.26
CA MET A 102 -5.04 8.85 0.77
C MET A 102 -5.16 7.33 0.86
N SER A 103 -4.70 6.60 -0.17
CA SER A 103 -4.87 5.15 -0.26
C SER A 103 -4.11 4.40 0.82
N GLN A 104 -2.92 4.89 1.19
CA GLN A 104 -2.09 4.29 2.23
C GLN A 104 -2.75 4.37 3.61
N VAL A 105 -3.41 5.49 3.91
CA VAL A 105 -4.15 5.69 5.17
C VAL A 105 -5.46 4.89 5.15
N ASP A 106 -6.24 4.92 4.06
CA ASP A 106 -7.50 4.16 3.96
C ASP A 106 -7.27 2.65 4.11
N MET A 107 -6.25 2.09 3.45
CA MET A 107 -5.89 0.67 3.58
C MET A 107 -5.48 0.30 5.02
N ALA A 108 -4.69 1.13 5.70
CA ALA A 108 -4.33 0.91 7.10
C ALA A 108 -5.54 1.01 8.03
N LEU A 109 -6.52 1.88 7.74
CA LEU A 109 -7.78 1.95 8.50
C LEU A 109 -8.68 0.73 8.25
N TRP A 110 -8.66 0.14 7.06
CA TRP A 110 -9.38 -1.11 6.78
C TRP A 110 -8.77 -2.31 7.50
N ASP A 111 -7.44 -2.40 7.53
CA ASP A 111 -6.72 -3.42 8.31
C ASP A 111 -6.96 -3.25 9.82
N LEU A 112 -6.91 -2.02 10.34
CA LEU A 112 -7.30 -1.68 11.71
C LEU A 112 -8.72 -2.16 12.03
N ALA A 113 -9.68 -1.88 11.15
CA ALA A 113 -11.07 -2.30 11.33
C ALA A 113 -11.24 -3.83 11.27
N GLY A 114 -10.46 -4.52 10.44
CA GLY A 114 -10.41 -5.98 10.40
C GLY A 114 -9.92 -6.56 11.73
N LYS A 115 -8.81 -6.04 12.25
CA LYS A 115 -8.20 -6.45 13.52
C LYS A 115 -9.08 -6.16 14.74
N LEU A 116 -9.68 -4.96 14.80
CA LEU A 116 -10.62 -4.58 15.87
C LEU A 116 -11.88 -5.45 15.93
N LEU A 117 -12.28 -6.05 14.80
CA LEU A 117 -13.49 -6.88 14.69
C LEU A 117 -13.19 -8.39 14.60
N ASP A 118 -11.91 -8.79 14.65
CA ASP A 118 -11.43 -10.15 14.38
C ASP A 118 -12.02 -10.74 13.08
N GLN A 119 -12.06 -9.95 12.00
CA GLN A 119 -12.55 -10.38 10.69
C GLN A 119 -11.60 -9.98 9.55
N PRO A 120 -11.42 -10.85 8.53
CA PRO A 120 -10.74 -10.44 7.31
C PRO A 120 -11.57 -9.38 6.56
N ILE A 121 -10.90 -8.39 5.98
CA ILE A 121 -11.52 -7.23 5.32
C ILE A 121 -12.61 -7.63 4.30
N TYR A 122 -12.39 -8.69 3.53
CA TYR A 122 -13.37 -9.15 2.52
C TYR A 122 -14.73 -9.58 3.11
N ARG A 123 -14.80 -9.93 4.41
CA ARG A 123 -16.09 -10.18 5.10
C ARG A 123 -16.78 -8.89 5.49
N LEU A 124 -16.02 -7.90 5.96
CA LEU A 124 -16.54 -6.58 6.28
C LEU A 124 -17.11 -5.86 5.04
N LEU A 125 -16.58 -6.18 3.86
CA LEU A 125 -17.08 -5.72 2.56
C LEU A 125 -18.27 -6.53 2.00
N GLY A 126 -18.68 -7.61 2.66
CA GLY A 126 -19.68 -8.57 2.17
C GLY A 126 -19.04 -9.72 1.39
N GLU A 127 -18.77 -10.84 2.09
CA GLU A 127 -18.13 -12.02 1.50
C GLU A 127 -18.97 -12.63 0.35
N GLN A 128 -18.38 -12.69 -0.85
CA GLN A 128 -18.99 -13.38 -2.01
C GLN A 128 -18.27 -14.70 -2.37
N ARG A 129 -16.93 -14.74 -2.27
CA ARG A 129 -16.08 -15.84 -2.76
C ARG A 129 -14.68 -15.78 -2.13
N ARG A 130 -14.03 -16.93 -1.98
CA ARG A 130 -12.69 -17.10 -1.34
C ARG A 130 -11.54 -17.36 -2.33
N SER A 131 -11.85 -17.72 -3.57
CA SER A 131 -10.96 -17.77 -4.75
C SER A 131 -11.83 -17.56 -6.02
N PHE A 132 -11.42 -16.97 -7.14
CA PHE A 132 -10.14 -16.41 -7.62
C PHE A 132 -9.12 -17.39 -8.24
N PRO A 133 -9.15 -17.62 -9.58
CA PRO A 133 -7.93 -17.89 -10.36
C PRO A 133 -7.07 -16.62 -10.47
N ALA A 134 -5.75 -16.79 -10.46
CA ALA A 134 -4.78 -15.72 -10.73
C ALA A 134 -4.21 -15.86 -12.15
N TYR A 135 -3.62 -14.78 -12.68
CA TYR A 135 -2.83 -14.81 -13.92
C TYR A 135 -1.39 -14.38 -13.61
N ALA A 136 -0.42 -14.89 -14.37
CA ALA A 136 0.96 -14.43 -14.27
C ALA A 136 1.09 -13.07 -14.97
N SER A 137 1.28 -12.00 -14.19
CA SER A 137 1.66 -10.69 -14.73
C SER A 137 3.18 -10.65 -14.87
N THR A 138 3.69 -10.93 -16.06
CA THR A 138 5.13 -10.95 -16.35
C THR A 138 5.76 -9.55 -16.26
N TYR A 139 7.08 -9.49 -16.16
CA TYR A 139 7.82 -8.25 -16.41
C TYR A 139 7.72 -7.83 -17.88
N ILE A 140 8.27 -6.65 -18.17
CA ILE A 140 8.52 -6.23 -19.56
C ILE A 140 9.56 -7.14 -20.22
N GLY A 141 9.63 -7.11 -21.55
CA GLY A 141 10.64 -7.85 -22.30
C GLY A 141 12.05 -7.38 -21.98
N ASP A 142 13.01 -8.30 -22.08
CA ASP A 142 14.41 -8.11 -21.75
C ASP A 142 15.31 -8.78 -22.80
N ASP A 143 16.63 -8.57 -22.74
CA ASP A 143 17.59 -9.16 -23.68
C ASP A 143 18.35 -10.38 -23.09
N TYR A 144 17.96 -10.86 -21.90
CA TYR A 144 18.74 -11.85 -21.16
C TYR A 144 18.41 -13.30 -21.56
N PRO A 145 19.42 -14.19 -21.69
CA PRO A 145 19.19 -15.62 -21.87
C PRO A 145 18.38 -16.20 -20.72
N GLY A 146 17.22 -16.79 -21.02
CA GLY A 146 16.29 -17.32 -20.02
C GLY A 146 15.33 -16.29 -19.42
N GLY A 147 15.36 -15.04 -19.90
CA GLY A 147 14.34 -14.02 -19.66
C GLY A 147 13.28 -13.99 -20.76
N LEU A 148 12.59 -12.86 -20.88
CA LEU A 148 11.49 -12.60 -21.80
C LEU A 148 12.00 -11.98 -23.12
N ASN A 149 12.93 -12.68 -23.77
CA ASN A 149 13.75 -12.14 -24.86
C ASN A 149 13.33 -12.55 -26.29
N SER A 150 12.22 -13.27 -26.43
CA SER A 150 11.68 -13.73 -27.71
C SER A 150 10.18 -14.04 -27.58
N PRO A 151 9.39 -13.99 -28.66
CA PRO A 151 7.99 -14.41 -28.63
C PRO A 151 7.80 -15.84 -28.07
N GLU A 152 8.74 -16.74 -28.36
CA GLU A 152 8.76 -18.11 -27.87
C GLU A 152 9.02 -18.20 -26.36
N ALA A 153 9.70 -17.22 -25.75
CA ALA A 153 9.90 -17.14 -24.29
C ALA A 153 8.67 -16.59 -23.53
N TYR A 154 7.66 -16.07 -24.24
CA TYR A 154 6.38 -15.64 -23.68
C TYR A 154 5.27 -16.71 -23.75
N ALA A 155 5.53 -17.84 -24.40
CA ALA A 155 4.54 -18.88 -24.74
C ALA A 155 4.41 -19.98 -23.67
#